data_AF-A0AA88TEN7-F1
#
_entry.id   AF-A0AA88TEN7-F1
#
_cell.length_a   1.000
_cell.length_b   1.000
_cell.length_c   1.000
_cell.angle_alpha   90.00
_cell.angle_beta   90.00
_cell.angle_gamma   90.00
#
_symmetry.space_group_name_H-M   'P 1'
#
loop_
_entity.id
_entity.type
_entity.pdbx_description
1 polymer ?
#
loop_
_entity_poly.entity_id
_entity_poly.type
_entity_poly.pdbx_seq_one_letter_code
_entity_poly.pdbx_strand_id
1 'polypeptide(L)' 'MLLFFTGKQQTLRVKVRSKEDVNDPAVMKSILEQINQKLKDDLGTEKIALKWRKQPDGVVFHKLKEGNNTVQ' A
#
# COMPACT_ATOMS: atom_id res chain seq x y z
N MET A 1 5.41 -18.69 -6.92
CA MET A 1 4.23 -19.16 -6.16
C MET A 1 3.25 -18.01 -6.03
N LEU A 2 2.14 -18.03 -6.77
CA LEU A 2 1.09 -17.00 -6.71
C LEU A 2 0.07 -17.42 -5.65
N LEU A 3 -0.04 -16.68 -4.55
CA LEU A 3 -1.08 -16.89 -3.55
C LEU A 3 -2.41 -16.34 -4.10
N PHE A 4 -3.31 -17.26 -4.44
CA PHE A 4 -4.69 -16.94 -4.80
C PHE A 4 -5.48 -16.71 -3.50
N PHE A 5 -5.91 -15.46 -3.29
CA PHE A 5 -6.79 -15.13 -2.17
C PHE A 5 -8.23 -15.45 -2.58
N THR A 6 -8.83 -16.45 -1.96
CA THR A 6 -10.19 -16.95 -2.27
C THR A 6 -11.29 -16.09 -1.60
N GLY A 7 -11.13 -14.77 -1.61
CA GLY A 7 -12.05 -13.81 -0.97
C GLY A 7 -12.19 -12.50 -1.75
N LYS A 8 -13.00 -11.57 -1.23
CA LYS A 8 -13.20 -10.25 -1.85
C LYS A 8 -11.88 -9.48 -1.88
N GLN A 9 -11.32 -9.28 -3.07
CA GLN A 9 -10.11 -8.49 -3.26
C GLN A 9 -10.47 -7.02 -3.48
N GLN A 10 -9.86 -6.13 -2.69
CA GLN A 10 -9.95 -4.68 -2.89
C GLN A 10 -8.55 -4.09 -3.05
N THR A 11 -8.42 -3.08 -3.91
CA THR A 11 -7.16 -2.34 -4.09
C THR A 11 -7.30 -0.97 -3.44
N LEU A 12 -6.40 -0.66 -2.51
CA LEU A 12 -6.30 0.65 -1.87
C LEU A 12 -5.14 1.43 -2.51
N ARG A 13 -5.38 2.69 -2.87
CA ARG A 13 -4.32 3.61 -3.27
C ARG A 13 -3.97 4.50 -2.09
N VAL A 14 -2.71 4.53 -1.71
CA VAL A 14 -2.22 5.32 -0.57
C VAL A 14 -1.25 6.40 -1.05
N LYS A 15 -1.22 7.51 -0.32
CA LYS A 15 -0.25 8.59 -0.49
C LYS A 15 0.56 8.67 0.79
N VAL A 16 1.87 8.51 0.68
CA VAL A 16 2.79 8.50 1.81
C VAL A 16 3.71 9.71 1.70
N ARG A 17 3.99 10.37 2.82
CA ARG A 17 5.05 11.36 2.95
C ARG A 17 6.14 10.77 3.83
N SER A 18 7.34 10.64 3.30
CA SER A 18 8.50 10.11 4.02
C SER A 18 9.77 10.84 3.58
N LYS A 19 10.76 10.90 4.46
CA LYS A 19 12.13 11.31 4.12
C LYS A 19 12.98 10.13 3.63
N GLU A 20 12.56 8.91 3.93
CA GLU A 20 13.22 7.66 3.55
C GLU A 20 12.72 7.17 2.18
N ASP A 21 13.45 6.22 1.59
CA ASP A 21 12.98 5.53 0.39
C ASP A 21 11.84 4.57 0.74
N VAL A 22 10.62 4.91 0.31
CA VAL A 22 9.43 4.10 0.54
C VAL A 22 9.39 2.80 -0.26
N ASN A 23 10.30 2.61 -1.23
CA ASN A 23 10.49 1.33 -1.91
C ASN A 23 11.59 0.47 -1.26
N ASP A 24 12.24 0.92 -0.18
CA ASP A 24 13.09 0.07 0.63
C ASP A 24 12.25 -1.07 1.26
N PRO A 25 12.70 -2.34 1.20
CA PRO A 25 11.92 -3.46 1.70
C PRO A 25 11.55 -3.37 3.19
N ALA A 26 12.42 -2.82 4.04
CA ALA A 26 12.13 -2.68 5.46
C ALA A 26 11.06 -1.60 5.70
N VAL A 27 11.17 -0.46 5.01
CA VAL A 27 10.19 0.62 5.06
C VAL A 27 8.82 0.14 4.55
N MET A 28 8.79 -0.58 3.43
CA MET A 28 7.57 -1.17 2.88
C MET A 28 6.90 -2.15 3.85
N LYS A 29 7.68 -2.94 4.58
CA LYS A 29 7.16 -3.86 5.59
C LYS A 29 6.49 -3.08 6.73
N SER A 30 7.16 -2.05 7.26
CA SER A 30 6.62 -1.23 8.34
C SER A 30 5.33 -0.49 7.93
N ILE A 31 5.26 0.05 6.72
CA ILE A 31 4.03 0.69 6.21
C ILE A 31 2.90 -0.33 6.09
N LEU A 32 3.17 -1.53 5.57
CA LEU A 32 2.15 -2.57 5.40
C LEU A 32 1.62 -3.04 6.76
N GLU A 33 2.48 -3.17 7.76
CA GLU A 33 2.12 -3.51 9.14
C GLU A 33 1.20 -2.44 9.76
N GLN A 34 1.53 -1.15 9.60
CA GLN A 34 0.70 -0.05 10.08
C GLN A 34 -0.68 -0.03 9.43
N ILE A 35 -0.76 -0.24 8.10
CA ILE A 35 -2.04 -0.33 7.39
C ILE A 35 -2.85 -1.53 7.87
N ASN A 36 -2.19 -2.68 8.07
CA ASN A 36 -2.85 -3.89 8.54
C ASN A 36 -3.43 -3.71 9.95
N GLN A 37 -2.67 -3.13 10.88
CA GLN A 37 -3.16 -2.81 12.22
C GLN A 37 -4.39 -1.91 12.16
N LYS A 38 -4.29 -0.79 11.44
CA LYS A 38 -5.41 0.14 11.30
C LYS A 38 -6.66 -0.50 10.71
N LEU A 39 -6.52 -1.33 9.67
CA LEU A 39 -7.66 -2.03 9.08
C LEU A 39 -8.28 -3.05 10.03
N LYS A 40 -7.48 -3.73 10.84
CA LYS A 40 -7.98 -4.66 11.86
C LYS A 40 -8.77 -3.92 12.94
N ASP A 41 -8.24 -2.78 13.40
CA ASP A 41 -8.87 -1.93 14.42
C ASP A 41 -10.18 -1.34 13.89
N ASP A 42 -10.17 -0.75 12.69
CA ASP A 42 -11.33 -0.08 12.09
C ASP A 42 -12.45 -1.06 11.68
N LEU A 43 -12.10 -2.28 11.23
CA LEU A 43 -13.06 -3.28 10.77
C LEU A 43 -13.42 -4.34 11.82
N GLY A 44 -12.73 -4.37 12.96
CA GLY A 44 -12.93 -5.36 14.02
C GLY A 44 -12.69 -6.80 13.57
N THR A 45 -11.78 -7.03 12.61
CA THR A 45 -11.51 -8.38 12.09
C THR A 45 -10.03 -8.64 11.88
N GLU A 46 -9.58 -9.82 12.29
CA GLU A 46 -8.17 -10.24 12.14
C GLU A 46 -7.87 -10.92 10.80
N LYS A 47 -8.92 -11.29 10.04
CA LYS A 47 -8.81 -12.08 8.80
C LYS A 47 -8.51 -11.21 7.58
N ILE A 48 -7.54 -10.30 7.69
CA ILE A 48 -7.10 -9.42 6.61
C ILE A 48 -5.71 -9.86 6.16
N ALA A 49 -5.57 -10.12 4.87
CA ALA A 49 -4.28 -10.36 4.24
C ALA A 49 -3.99 -9.23 3.26
N LEU A 50 -2.87 -8.54 3.47
CA LEU A 50 -2.41 -7.44 2.61
C LEU A 50 -1.17 -7.85 1.84
N LYS A 51 -1.07 -7.37 0.61
CA LYS A 51 0.13 -7.45 -0.21
C LYS A 51 0.30 -6.18 -1.01
N TRP A 52 1.54 -5.83 -1.29
CA TRP A 52 1.82 -4.77 -2.25
C TRP A 52 1.47 -5.21 -3.67
N ARG A 53 0.90 -4.28 -4.43
CA ARG A 53 0.73 -4.43 -5.88
C ARG A 53 1.90 -3.75 -6.57
N LYS A 54 2.83 -4.54 -7.10
CA LYS A 54 3.88 -4.02 -7.98
C LYS A 54 3.25 -3.49 -9.28
N GLN A 55 3.72 -2.34 -9.72
CA GLN A 55 3.36 -1.77 -11.00
C GLN A 55 4.19 -2.42 -12.12
N PRO A 56 3.87 -2.18 -13.41
CA PRO A 56 4.56 -2.82 -14.53
C PRO A 56 6.08 -2.58 -14.56
N ASP A 57 6.54 -1.49 -13.96
CA ASP A 57 7.97 -1.14 -13.81
C ASP A 57 8.64 -1.78 -12.59
N GLY A 58 7.91 -2.61 -11.84
CA GLY A 58 8.44 -3.41 -10.74
C GLY A 58 8.47 -2.73 -9.39
N VAL A 59 8.17 -1.42 -9.30
CA VAL A 59 8.08 -0.67 -8.04
C VAL A 59 6.66 -0.59 -7.51
N VAL A 60 6.50 -0.18 -6.25
CA VAL A 60 5.19 -0.02 -5.61
C VAL A 60 4.81 1.45 -5.53
N PHE A 61 5.73 2.30 -5.10
CA PHE A 61 5.52 3.72 -4.93
C PHE A 61 6.22 4.53 -6.00
N HIS A 62 5.47 5.47 -6.58
CA HIS A 62 6.02 6.54 -7.41
C HIS A 62 5.99 7.85 -6.64
N LYS A 63 7.06 8.64 -6.79
CA LYS A 63 7.03 10.05 -6.40
C LYS A 63 5.94 10.73 -7.22
N LEU A 64 5.06 11.46 -6.53
CA LEU A 64 4.10 12.31 -7.22
C LEU A 64 4.90 13.40 -7.93
N LYS A 65 4.75 13.49 -9.25
CA LYS A 65 5.26 14.64 -9.99
C LYS A 65 4.46 15.85 -9.57
N GLU A 66 5.13 16.94 -9.25
CA GLU A 66 4.48 18.22 -9.06
C GLU A 66 4.03 18.70 -10.45
N GLY A 67 2.78 18.39 -10.79
CA GLY A 67 2.18 18.70 -12.09
C GLY A 67 0.75 19.16 -11.86
N ASN A 68 0.60 20.49 -11.75
CA ASN A 68 -0.62 21.30 -11.74
C ASN A 68 -1.79 20.77 -10.91
N ASN A 69 -1.89 21.25 -9.66
CA ASN A 69 -3.19 21.39 -9.00
C ASN A 69 -4.04 22.40 -9.80
N THR A 70 -4.62 22.01 -10.94
CA THR A 70 -5.87 22.62 -11.39
C THR A 70 -7.00 21.90 -10.67
N VAL A 71 -7.49 22.57 -9.63
CA VAL A 71 -8.82 22.37 -9.06
C VAL A 71 -9.81 22.43 -10.22
N GLN A 72 -10.64 21.39 -10.35
CA GLN A 72 -11.98 21.50 -10.91
C GLN A 72 -12.97 21.37 -9.77
#